data_AF-A0A1Q6U5G3-F1
#
_entry.id   AF-A0A1Q6U5G3-F1
#
_cell.length_a   1.000
_cell.length_b   1.000
_cell.length_c   1.000
_cell.angle_alpha   90.00
_cell.angle_beta   90.00
_cell.angle_gamma   90.00
#
_symmetry.space_group_name_H-M   'P 1'
#
loop_
_entity.id
_entity.type
_entity.pdbx_description
1 polymer ?
#
loop_
_entity_poly.entity_id
_entity_poly.type
_entity_poly.pdbx_seq_one_letter_code
_entity_poly.pdbx_strand_id
1 'polypeptide(L)'
;MNYVAHDCRNSRLSERSNNYCDNRWIDKDLTHAATQIPTWKYCKNCCKKLGIDFEKQKPSDYMSKKEKEMRSVNLSKGIKQNIKSELEFIGQF
;
A
#
# COMPACT_ATOMS: atom_id res chain seq x y z
N MET A 1 2.56 -17.73 -2.21
CA MET A 1 2.95 -16.38 -1.74
C MET A 1 3.44 -15.62 -2.96
N ASN A 2 2.83 -14.47 -3.27
CA ASN A 2 3.19 -13.71 -4.47
C ASN A 2 4.32 -12.74 -4.17
N TYR A 3 5.21 -12.59 -5.14
CA TYR A 3 6.33 -11.66 -5.10
C TYR A 3 6.19 -10.70 -6.27
N VAL A 4 6.60 -9.46 -6.06
CA VAL A 4 6.58 -8.42 -7.09
C VAL A 4 7.86 -7.60 -6.97
N ALA A 5 8.28 -7.01 -8.08
CA ALA A 5 9.30 -5.97 -8.04
C ALA A 5 8.73 -4.77 -7.27
N HIS A 6 9.54 -4.18 -6.40
CA HIS A 6 9.27 -2.89 -5.74
C HIS A 6 10.34 -1.91 -6.16
N ASP A 7 9.91 -0.68 -6.39
CA ASP A 7 10.82 0.46 -6.46
C ASP A 7 10.85 1.17 -5.11
N CYS A 8 12.02 1.69 -4.75
CA CYS A 8 12.15 2.45 -3.51
C CYS A 8 11.15 3.60 -3.51
N ARG A 9 10.48 3.87 -2.39
CA ARG A 9 9.56 5.01 -2.27
C ARG A 9 10.20 6.35 -2.67
N ASN A 10 11.51 6.48 -2.50
CA ASN A 10 12.28 7.64 -2.94
C ASN A 10 12.47 7.76 -4.46
N SER A 11 12.13 6.74 -5.26
CA SER A 11 12.12 6.81 -6.73
C SER A 11 11.08 7.80 -7.26
N ARG A 12 10.10 8.15 -6.43
CA ARG A 12 9.08 9.15 -6.72
C ARG A 12 9.59 10.58 -6.64
N LEU A 13 10.77 10.80 -6.05
CA LEU A 13 11.40 12.11 -5.98
C LEU A 13 12.02 12.46 -7.33
N SER A 14 12.27 13.75 -7.57
CA SER A 14 13.04 14.17 -8.73
C SER A 14 14.46 13.57 -8.67
N GLU A 15 14.99 13.12 -9.80
CA GLU A 15 16.37 12.63 -9.94
C GLU A 15 17.43 13.64 -9.45
N ARG A 16 17.09 14.94 -9.43
CA ARG A 16 17.97 15.99 -8.88
C ARG A 16 17.98 16.07 -7.36
N SER A 17 17.10 15.33 -6.67
CA SER A 17 17.03 15.30 -5.22
C SER A 17 18.15 14.45 -4.65
N ASN A 18 18.84 14.95 -3.62
CA ASN A 18 19.81 14.16 -2.85
C ASN A 18 19.20 12.90 -2.20
N ASN A 19 17.86 12.85 -2.10
CA ASN A 19 17.14 11.71 -1.54
C ASN A 19 16.62 10.74 -2.61
N TYR A 20 16.78 11.04 -3.90
CA TYR A 20 16.36 10.14 -4.99
C TYR A 20 17.01 8.76 -4.84
N CYS A 21 16.24 7.72 -5.17
CA CYS A 21 16.71 6.35 -5.15
C CYS A 21 15.98 5.52 -6.20
N ASP A 22 16.73 4.99 -7.16
CA ASP A 22 16.29 4.13 -8.26
C ASP A 22 16.37 2.63 -7.93
N ASN A 23 16.66 2.27 -6.67
CA ASN A 23 16.84 0.89 -6.27
C ASN A 23 15.54 0.09 -6.42
N ARG A 24 15.63 -1.01 -7.19
CA ARG A 24 14.57 -2.00 -7.41
C ARG A 24 14.93 -3.35 -6.79
N TRP A 25 13.98 -4.02 -6.15
CA TRP A 25 14.17 -5.36 -5.57
C TRP A 25 12.90 -6.18 -5.61
N ILE A 26 13.00 -7.50 -5.43
CA ILE A 26 11.84 -8.39 -5.33
C ILE A 26 11.49 -8.60 -3.86
N ASP A 27 10.21 -8.47 -3.53
CA ASP A 27 9.69 -8.70 -2.18
C ASP A 27 8.23 -9.15 -2.22
N LYS A 28 7.69 -9.54 -1.07
CA LYS A 28 6.29 -9.96 -0.89
C LYS A 28 5.34 -8.90 -1.46
N ASP A 29 4.42 -9.34 -2.29
CA ASP A 29 3.37 -8.46 -2.81
C ASP A 29 2.24 -8.33 -1.80
N LEU A 30 2.20 -7.18 -1.11
CA LEU A 30 1.13 -6.80 -0.19
C LEU A 30 0.06 -5.92 -0.84
N THR A 31 0.24 -5.60 -2.12
CA THR A 31 -0.61 -4.68 -2.89
C THR A 31 -1.43 -5.38 -3.96
N HIS A 32 -1.16 -6.66 -4.24
CA HIS A 32 -1.75 -7.42 -5.34
C HIS A 32 -1.59 -6.67 -6.67
N ALA A 33 -0.37 -6.18 -6.91
CA ALA A 33 -0.06 -5.33 -8.04
C ALA A 33 -0.05 -6.15 -9.34
N ALA A 34 -0.95 -5.83 -10.27
CA ALA A 34 -1.06 -6.55 -11.54
C ALA A 34 -0.25 -5.90 -12.68
N THR A 35 -0.06 -4.58 -12.65
CA THR A 35 0.46 -3.82 -13.80
C THR A 35 1.53 -2.81 -13.41
N GLN A 36 1.33 -2.08 -12.31
CA GLN A 36 2.26 -1.05 -11.86
C GLN A 36 3.15 -1.57 -10.75
N ILE A 37 4.45 -1.26 -10.86
CA ILE A 37 5.43 -1.59 -9.84
C ILE A 37 5.11 -0.77 -8.56
N PRO A 38 4.88 -1.43 -7.41
CA PRO A 38 4.63 -0.73 -6.16
C PRO A 38 5.83 0.11 -5.71
N THR A 39 5.52 1.31 -5.20
CA THR A 39 6.51 2.28 -4.68
C THR A 39 6.24 2.67 -3.22
N TRP A 40 5.52 1.86 -2.46
CA TRP A 40 5.10 2.21 -1.10
C TRP A 40 6.20 1.96 -0.05
N LYS A 41 7.15 1.07 -0.35
CA LYS A 41 8.21 0.60 0.56
C LYS A 41 9.54 1.32 0.28
N TYR A 42 10.27 1.69 1.32
CA TYR A 42 11.67 2.12 1.21
C TYR A 42 12.60 0.91 1.08
N CYS A 43 13.66 1.03 0.28
CA CYS A 43 14.69 0.01 0.19
C CYS A 43 15.51 -0.07 1.49
N LYS A 44 16.22 -1.19 1.72
CA LYS A 44 17.05 -1.40 2.92
C LYS A 44 18.04 -0.26 3.17
N ASN A 45 18.64 0.29 2.12
CA ASN A 45 19.61 1.38 2.23
C ASN A 45 18.94 2.70 2.68
N CYS A 46 17.78 3.04 2.11
CA CYS A 46 17.01 4.21 2.53
C CYS A 46 16.47 4.05 3.97
N CYS A 47 16.01 2.85 4.33
CA CYS A 47 15.63 2.54 5.70
C CYS A 47 16.76 2.78 6.70
N LYS A 48 17.97 2.30 6.42
CA LYS A 48 19.15 2.52 7.26
C LYS A 48 19.49 4.01 7.43
N LYS A 49 19.40 4.79 6.34
CA LYS A 49 19.64 6.25 6.38
C LYS A 49 18.58 7.00 7.20
N LEU A 50 17.32 6.54 7.13
CA LEU A 50 16.18 7.19 7.77
C LEU A 50 15.87 6.67 9.18
N GLY A 51 16.57 5.64 9.66
CA GLY A 51 16.27 4.97 10.93
C GLY A 51 14.93 4.21 10.93
N ILE A 52 14.46 3.77 9.76
CA ILE A 52 13.20 3.03 9.60
C ILE A 52 13.50 1.52 9.63
N ASP A 53 12.68 0.76 10.35
CA ASP A 53 12.72 -0.70 10.34
C ASP A 53 12.16 -1.24 9.01
N PHE A 54 13.01 -1.88 8.21
CA PHE A 54 12.67 -2.34 6.87
C PHE A 54 11.53 -3.36 6.84
N GLU A 55 11.44 -4.22 7.86
CA GLU A 55 10.48 -5.33 7.93
C GLU A 55 9.10 -4.91 8.44
N LYS A 56 8.99 -3.74 9.08
CA LYS A 56 7.74 -3.24 9.66
C LYS A 56 6.93 -2.33 8.74
N GLN A 57 7.43 -2.05 7.54
CA GLN A 57 6.77 -1.18 6.58
C GLN A 57 5.48 -1.81 6.05
N LYS A 58 4.43 -1.00 5.92
CA LYS A 58 3.12 -1.40 5.40
C LYS A 58 2.71 -0.50 4.23
N PRO A 59 1.91 -1.00 3.27
CA PRO A 59 1.37 -0.17 2.18
C PRO A 59 0.62 1.07 2.67
N SER A 60 0.01 1.02 3.86
CA SER A 60 -0.66 2.16 4.49
C SER A 60 0.28 3.29 4.89
N ASP A 61 1.58 3.05 5.08
CA ASP A 61 2.54 4.06 5.52
C ASP A 61 2.81 5.11 4.43
N TYR A 62 2.45 4.76 3.19
CA TYR A 62 2.49 5.65 2.04
C TYR A 62 1.29 6.61 1.98
N MET A 63 0.14 6.25 2.56
CA MET A 63 -1.09 7.03 2.44
C MET A 63 -1.10 8.27 3.36
N SER A 64 -1.63 9.38 2.85
CA SER A 64 -1.97 10.55 3.66
C SER A 64 -3.07 10.23 4.68
N LYS A 65 -3.22 11.09 5.70
CA LYS A 65 -4.27 10.92 6.72
C LYS A 65 -5.67 10.87 6.11
N LYS A 66 -5.94 11.76 5.13
CA LYS A 66 -7.22 11.81 4.40
C LYS A 66 -7.48 10.54 3.59
N GLU A 67 -6.46 9.98 2.93
CA GLU A 67 -6.60 8.72 2.18
C GLU A 67 -6.84 7.52 3.10
N LYS A 68 -6.18 7.48 4.27
CA LYS A 68 -6.42 6.46 5.30
C LYS A 68 -7.87 6.53 5.80
N GLU A 69 -8.35 7.74 6.11
CA GLU A 69 -9.73 7.98 6.55
C GLU A 69 -10.74 7.56 5.46
N MET A 70 -10.57 8.01 4.21
CA MET A 70 -11.47 7.61 3.11
C MET A 70 -11.49 6.09 2.88
N ARG A 71 -10.33 5.42 2.97
CA ARG A 71 -10.27 3.95 2.85
C ARG A 71 -11.06 3.26 3.98
N SER A 72 -10.97 3.78 5.21
CA SER A 72 -11.75 3.26 6.35
C SER A 72 -13.26 3.46 6.17
N VAL A 73 -13.66 4.60 5.60
CA VAL A 73 -15.07 4.91 5.28
C VAL A 73 -15.58 3.99 4.16
N ASN A 74 -14.79 3.76 3.11
CA ASN A 74 -15.18 2.88 2.01
C ASN A 74 -15.29 1.42 2.47
N LEU A 75 -14.38 0.96 3.34
CA LEU A 75 -14.45 -0.38 3.91
C LEU A 75 -15.72 -0.57 4.77
N SER A 76 -16.05 0.40 5.62
CA SER A 76 -17.27 0.34 6.43
C SER A 76 -18.55 0.45 5.60
N LYS A 77 -18.56 1.24 4.51
CA LYS A 77 -19.67 1.27 3.56
C LYS A 77 -19.86 -0.06 2.84
N GLY A 78 -18.78 -0.71 2.41
CA GLY A 78 -18.84 -2.03 1.77
C GLY A 78 -19.41 -3.10 2.70
N ILE A 79 -19.02 -3.10 3.99
CA ILE A 79 -19.60 -3.99 5.01
C ILE A 79 -21.10 -3.73 5.17
N LYS A 80 -21.52 -2.47 5.26
CA LYS A 80 -22.96 -2.12 5.37
C LYS A 80 -23.77 -2.55 4.15
N GLN A 81 -23.22 -2.42 2.95
CA GLN A 81 -23.88 -2.86 1.72
C GLN A 81 -24.05 -4.38 1.71
N ASN A 82 -23.03 -5.14 2.11
CA ASN A 82 -23.08 -6.60 2.14
C ASN A 82 -24.13 -7.13 3.13
N ILE A 83 -24.20 -6.54 4.34
CA ILE A 83 -25.23 -6.87 5.34
C ILE A 83 -26.63 -6.55 4.82
N LYS A 84 -26.80 -5.42 4.12
CA LYS A 84 -28.11 -5.04 3.56
C LYS A 84 -28.57 -6.04 2.49
N SER A 85 -27.69 -6.43 1.56
CA SER A 85 -28.02 -7.43 0.55
C SER A 85 -28.35 -8.80 1.15
N GLU A 86 -27.67 -9.19 2.23
CA GLU A 86 -27.91 -10.46 2.92
C GLU A 86 -29.27 -10.47 3.65
N LEU A 87 -29.65 -9.37 4.28
CA LEU A 87 -30.97 -9.21 4.90
C LEU A 87 -32.12 -9.17 3.87
N GLU A 88 -31.91 -8.51 2.72
CA GLU A 88 -32.89 -8.50 1.62
C GLU A 88 -33.09 -9.90 1.01
N PHE A 89 -32.04 -10.72 0.94
CA PHE A 89 -32.12 -12.10 0.47
C PHE A 89 -32.87 -13.01 1.45
N ILE A 90 -32.67 -12.85 2.76
CA ILE A 90 -33.35 -13.66 3.79
C ILE A 90 -34.84 -13.29 3.90
N GLY A 91 -35.21 -12.02 3.69
CA GLY A 91 -36.60 -11.56 3.75
C GLY A 91 -37.47 -11.89 2.53
N GLN A 92 -36.93 -12.58 1.52
CA GLN A 92 -37.67 -13.05 0.33
C GLN A 92 -38.18 -14.50 0.45
N PHE A 93 -37.98 -15.16 1.61
CA PHE A 93 -38.50 -16.50 1.90
C PHE A 93 -39.67 -16.46 2.90
#